data_AF-A0A537DW95-F1
#
_entry.id   AF-A0A537DW95-F1
#
_cell.length_a   1.000
_cell.length_b   1.000
_cell.length_c   1.000
_cell.angle_alpha   90.00
_cell.angle_beta   90.00
_cell.angle_gamma   90.00
#
_symmetry.space_group_name_H-M   'P 1'
#
loop_
_entity.id
_entity.type
_entity.pdbx_description
1 polymer ?
#
loop_
_entity_poly.entity_id
_entity_poly.type
_entity_poly.pdbx_seq_one_letter_code
_entity_poly.pdbx_strand_id
1 'polypeptide(L)'
;YAFPRMMEGMIAGTSSGSILSETFADLCGKMNIRGVDLREATVGNAFSLDNKGLKVVAVSPELVLSMSPVEVEAVIAHELSHLKNNDSLEKGLARLAKLALAFDPILHLVEAAVHRERELLADQSSVKYTQKPLALASALLKVHSAFQSRSPGPGAGLFVGHKAKGLLSRYPDLDRRIQLLIDMSHEMKMQTIPA
;
A
#
# COMPACT_ATOMS: atom_id res chain seq x y z
N TYR A 1 -11.32 -0.77 -23.78
CA TYR A 1 -12.70 -0.71 -23.27
C TYR A 1 -13.00 -1.59 -22.05
N ALA A 2 -12.07 -2.42 -21.54
CA ALA A 2 -12.31 -3.26 -20.35
C ALA A 2 -12.05 -2.57 -18.98
N PHE A 3 -11.29 -1.46 -18.97
CA PHE A 3 -10.91 -0.77 -17.74
C PHE A 3 -12.08 -0.08 -16.99
N PRO A 4 -13.06 0.57 -17.66
CA PRO A 4 -14.18 1.20 -16.96
C PRO A 4 -15.07 0.20 -16.20
N ARG A 5 -15.33 -0.97 -16.79
CA ARG A 5 -16.18 -2.02 -16.17
C ARG A 5 -15.54 -2.71 -14.96
N MET A 6 -14.20 -2.81 -14.91
CA MET A 6 -13.52 -3.41 -13.75
C MET A 6 -13.55 -2.47 -12.54
N MET A 7 -13.59 -1.15 -12.78
CA MET A 7 -13.68 -0.13 -11.73
C MET A 7 -15.09 -0.02 -11.13
N GLU A 8 -16.15 -0.23 -11.91
CA GLU A 8 -17.56 -0.20 -11.44
C GLU A 8 -17.86 -1.22 -10.32
N GLY A 9 -17.11 -2.33 -10.24
CA GLY A 9 -17.27 -3.33 -9.17
C GLY A 9 -16.36 -3.11 -7.95
N MET A 10 -15.27 -2.36 -8.09
CA MET A 10 -14.25 -2.16 -7.03
C MET A 10 -14.35 -0.81 -6.34
N ILE A 11 -15.06 0.16 -6.95
CA ILE A 11 -15.20 1.52 -6.47
C ILE A 11 -16.68 1.90 -6.42
N ALA A 12 -17.18 2.19 -5.22
CA ALA A 12 -18.61 2.40 -4.97
C ALA A 12 -19.08 3.86 -5.14
N GLY A 13 -18.16 4.83 -5.27
CA GLY A 13 -18.53 6.25 -5.37
C GLY A 13 -17.40 7.21 -4.98
N THR A 14 -17.76 8.49 -4.80
CA THR A 14 -16.91 9.52 -4.20
C THR A 14 -16.94 9.38 -2.68
N SER A 15 -15.77 9.41 -2.02
CA SER A 15 -15.69 9.28 -0.56
C SER A 15 -16.40 10.42 0.16
N SER A 16 -17.39 10.10 0.99
CA SER A 16 -18.35 11.07 1.53
C SER A 16 -17.95 11.70 2.89
N GLY A 17 -16.77 11.38 3.43
CA GLY A 17 -16.28 11.94 4.69
C GLY A 17 -15.51 13.26 4.48
N SER A 18 -16.01 14.38 5.02
CA SER A 18 -15.35 15.71 4.88
C SER A 18 -13.91 15.74 5.40
N ILE A 19 -13.64 15.06 6.52
CA ILE A 19 -12.30 15.02 7.14
C ILE A 19 -11.32 14.22 6.27
N LEU A 20 -11.80 13.15 5.63
CA LEU A 20 -10.98 12.30 4.77
C LEU A 20 -10.57 13.03 3.49
N SER A 21 -11.51 13.76 2.87
CA SER A 21 -11.25 14.54 1.67
C SER A 21 -10.32 15.72 1.93
N GLU A 22 -10.45 16.40 3.07
CA GLU A 22 -9.52 17.45 3.51
C GLU A 22 -8.11 16.91 3.71
N THR A 23 -7.96 15.82 4.49
CA THR A 23 -6.67 15.17 4.73
C THR A 23 -6.00 14.74 3.43
N PHE A 24 -6.79 14.17 2.50
CA PHE A 24 -6.32 13.75 1.19
C PHE A 24 -5.84 14.92 0.32
N ALA A 25 -6.59 16.03 0.29
CA ALA A 25 -6.23 17.22 -0.48
C ALA A 25 -4.93 17.84 0.04
N ASP A 26 -4.78 17.94 1.37
CA ASP A 26 -3.57 18.43 2.02
C ASP A 26 -2.34 17.58 1.68
N LEU A 27 -2.48 16.26 1.72
CA LEU A 27 -1.39 15.33 1.35
C LEU A 27 -1.04 15.45 -0.13
N CYS A 28 -2.01 15.56 -1.03
CA CYS A 28 -1.74 15.78 -2.45
C CYS A 28 -0.95 17.08 -2.68
N GLY A 29 -1.28 18.15 -1.95
CA GLY A 29 -0.54 19.40 -1.93
C GLY A 29 0.90 19.23 -1.44
N LYS A 30 1.09 18.62 -0.26
CA LYS A 30 2.43 18.36 0.33
C LYS A 30 3.30 17.49 -0.56
N MET A 31 2.70 16.51 -1.24
CA MET A 31 3.41 15.56 -2.10
C MET A 31 3.57 16.06 -3.55
N ASN A 32 2.97 17.21 -3.89
CA ASN A 32 2.94 17.78 -5.25
C ASN A 32 2.39 16.79 -6.29
N ILE A 33 1.28 16.11 -5.98
CA ILE A 33 0.59 15.18 -6.88
C ILE A 33 -0.72 15.82 -7.32
N ARG A 34 -0.97 15.85 -8.63
CA ARG A 34 -2.17 16.44 -9.23
C ARG A 34 -3.01 15.40 -9.95
N GLY A 35 -4.30 15.66 -10.07
CA GLY A 35 -5.24 14.82 -10.83
C GLY A 35 -5.46 13.44 -10.20
N VAL A 36 -5.50 13.37 -8.86
CA VAL A 36 -5.81 12.15 -8.13
C VAL A 36 -7.21 12.26 -7.54
N ASP A 37 -8.06 11.27 -7.87
CA ASP A 37 -9.39 11.15 -7.29
C ASP A 37 -9.36 10.24 -6.06
N LEU A 38 -10.04 10.66 -4.98
CA LEU A 38 -10.33 9.80 -3.85
C LEU A 38 -11.68 9.10 -4.04
N ARG A 39 -11.71 7.79 -3.84
CA ARG A 39 -12.87 6.93 -4.08
C ARG A 39 -13.09 5.95 -2.92
N GLU A 40 -14.33 5.49 -2.77
CA GLU A 40 -14.62 4.42 -1.79
C GLU A 40 -14.35 3.06 -2.40
N ALA A 41 -13.58 2.22 -1.72
CA ALA A 41 -13.34 0.83 -2.11
C ALA A 41 -14.48 -0.07 -1.63
N THR A 42 -14.92 -1.02 -2.47
CA THR A 42 -15.94 -2.03 -2.11
C THR A 42 -15.39 -3.19 -1.29
N VAL A 43 -14.06 -3.31 -1.22
CA VAL A 43 -13.35 -4.35 -0.47
C VAL A 43 -12.65 -3.70 0.70
N GLY A 44 -12.58 -4.37 1.85
CA GLY A 44 -11.91 -3.90 3.07
C GLY A 44 -10.39 -3.70 2.94
N ASN A 45 -9.96 -2.76 2.09
CA ASN A 45 -8.58 -2.39 1.82
C ASN A 45 -8.46 -0.92 1.37
N ALA A 46 -7.22 -0.44 1.26
CA ALA A 46 -6.88 0.78 0.54
C ALA A 46 -5.91 0.42 -0.59
N PHE A 47 -6.01 1.08 -1.73
CA PHE A 47 -5.10 0.87 -2.85
C PHE A 47 -5.07 2.08 -3.79
N SER A 48 -3.98 2.18 -4.54
CA SER A 48 -3.74 3.21 -5.54
C SER A 48 -3.67 2.63 -6.96
N LEU A 49 -4.25 3.35 -7.92
CA LEU A 49 -4.25 2.99 -9.34
C LEU A 49 -3.81 4.17 -10.19
N ASP A 50 -2.93 3.91 -11.15
CA ASP A 50 -2.54 4.84 -12.20
C ASP A 50 -2.77 4.20 -13.57
N ASN A 51 -3.66 4.80 -14.37
CA ASN A 51 -3.87 4.39 -15.75
C ASN A 51 -4.03 5.59 -16.69
N LYS A 52 -3.01 5.84 -17.51
CA LYS A 52 -3.03 6.76 -18.67
C LYS A 52 -3.66 8.13 -18.36
N GLY A 53 -3.29 8.72 -17.23
CA GLY A 53 -3.72 10.07 -16.84
C GLY A 53 -4.86 10.11 -15.82
N LEU A 54 -5.50 8.97 -15.52
CA LEU A 54 -6.42 8.83 -14.39
C LEU A 54 -5.68 8.19 -13.21
N LYS A 55 -5.52 8.96 -12.13
CA LYS A 55 -4.95 8.50 -10.87
C LYS A 55 -6.06 8.41 -9.84
N VAL A 56 -6.16 7.28 -9.16
CA VAL A 56 -7.21 7.02 -8.17
C VAL A 56 -6.57 6.44 -6.91
N VAL A 57 -6.97 6.96 -5.76
CA VAL A 57 -6.78 6.29 -4.47
C VAL A 57 -8.16 5.83 -4.01
N ALA A 58 -8.31 4.53 -3.75
CA ALA A 58 -9.53 3.96 -3.23
C ALA A 58 -9.30 3.52 -1.79
N VAL A 59 -10.20 3.90 -0.88
CA VAL A 59 -10.12 3.55 0.55
C VAL A 59 -11.48 3.01 0.99
N SER A 60 -11.51 1.88 1.69
CA SER A 60 -12.78 1.35 2.19
C SER A 60 -13.26 2.09 3.44
N PRO A 61 -14.56 2.34 3.59
CA PRO A 61 -15.12 2.95 4.80
C PRO A 61 -14.79 2.14 6.06
N GLU A 62 -14.82 0.80 5.95
CA GLU A 62 -14.48 -0.13 7.04
C GLU A 62 -13.05 0.08 7.56
N LEU A 63 -12.10 0.30 6.65
CA LEU A 63 -10.71 0.55 7.00
C LEU A 63 -10.57 1.87 7.75
N VAL A 64 -11.19 2.93 7.24
CA VAL A 64 -11.22 4.26 7.87
C VAL A 64 -11.82 4.18 9.28
N LEU A 65 -12.91 3.45 9.46
CA LEU A 65 -13.57 3.28 10.76
C LEU A 65 -12.74 2.45 11.76
N SER A 66 -11.87 1.56 11.27
CA SER A 66 -10.99 0.74 12.12
C SER A 66 -9.72 1.47 12.59
N MET A 67 -9.48 2.68 12.09
CA MET A 67 -8.25 3.43 12.27
C MET A 67 -8.49 4.82 12.86
N SER A 68 -7.49 5.34 13.55
CA SER A 68 -7.45 6.73 13.98
C SER A 68 -7.15 7.66 12.80
N PRO A 69 -7.49 8.96 12.88
CA PRO A 69 -7.24 9.91 11.80
C PRO A 69 -5.76 9.97 11.36
N VAL A 70 -4.84 9.84 12.31
CA VAL A 70 -3.38 9.86 12.04
C VAL A 70 -2.90 8.59 11.33
N GLU A 71 -3.53 7.45 11.59
CA GLU A 71 -3.25 6.19 10.88
C GLU A 71 -3.78 6.25 9.45
N VAL A 72 -5.00 6.79 9.26
CA VAL A 72 -5.59 6.99 7.93
C VAL A 72 -4.74 7.93 7.08
N GLU A 73 -4.29 9.06 7.64
CA GLU A 73 -3.37 9.97 6.96
C GLU A 73 -2.08 9.26 6.52
N ALA A 74 -1.49 8.46 7.40
CA ALA A 74 -0.27 7.70 7.09
C ALA A 74 -0.48 6.66 5.97
N VAL A 75 -1.61 5.96 5.97
CA VAL A 75 -1.98 5.01 4.91
C VAL A 75 -2.25 5.73 3.59
N ILE A 76 -2.94 6.87 3.59
CA ILE A 76 -3.16 7.64 2.36
C ILE A 76 -1.84 8.15 1.80
N ALA A 77 -0.94 8.65 2.64
CA ALA A 77 0.37 9.10 2.19
C ALA A 77 1.22 7.94 1.62
N HIS A 78 1.06 6.72 2.16
CA HIS A 78 1.64 5.49 1.59
C HIS A 78 1.10 5.21 0.18
N GLU A 79 -0.21 5.21 0.01
CA GLU A 79 -0.84 4.98 -1.30
C GLU A 79 -0.51 6.07 -2.32
N LEU A 80 -0.45 7.33 -1.90
CA LEU A 80 0.01 8.43 -2.74
C LEU A 80 1.49 8.28 -3.12
N SER A 81 2.30 7.67 -2.25
CA SER A 81 3.72 7.41 -2.54
C SER A 81 3.88 6.40 -3.68
N HIS A 82 2.99 5.42 -3.77
CA HIS A 82 2.94 4.55 -4.95
C HIS A 82 2.62 5.36 -6.21
N LEU A 83 1.63 6.25 -6.20
CA LEU A 83 1.31 7.10 -7.37
C LEU A 83 2.44 8.06 -7.75
N LYS A 84 3.24 8.51 -6.78
CA LYS A 84 4.38 9.39 -7.00
C LYS A 84 5.57 8.66 -7.60
N ASN A 85 5.87 7.46 -7.11
CA ASN A 85 7.07 6.69 -7.47
C ASN A 85 6.82 5.70 -8.62
N ASN A 86 5.59 5.65 -9.15
CA ASN A 86 5.21 4.76 -10.24
C ASN A 86 5.76 5.24 -11.60
N ASP A 87 7.07 5.12 -11.80
CA ASP A 87 7.71 5.41 -13.10
C ASP A 87 7.17 4.46 -14.18
N SER A 88 6.62 5.06 -15.24
CA SER A 88 5.97 4.34 -16.34
C SER A 88 6.94 3.43 -17.13
N LEU A 89 8.25 3.72 -17.08
CA LEU A 89 9.29 2.97 -17.76
C LEU A 89 9.55 1.60 -17.11
N GLU A 90 9.60 1.53 -15.77
CA GLU A 90 9.83 0.27 -15.07
C GLU A 90 8.66 -0.71 -15.26
N LYS A 91 7.43 -0.20 -15.27
CA LYS A 91 6.23 -1.01 -15.57
C LYS A 91 6.27 -1.57 -16.99
N GLY A 92 6.83 -0.83 -17.94
CA GLY A 92 7.04 -1.28 -19.32
C GLY A 92 8.08 -2.39 -19.41
N LEU A 93 9.25 -2.19 -18.80
CA LEU A 93 10.34 -3.16 -18.81
C LEU A 93 9.94 -4.47 -18.12
N ALA A 94 9.31 -4.40 -16.95
CA ALA A 94 8.81 -5.58 -16.25
C ALA A 94 7.78 -6.36 -17.08
N ARG A 95 6.89 -5.65 -17.81
CA ARG A 95 5.94 -6.31 -18.72
C ARG A 95 6.62 -6.99 -19.90
N LEU A 96 7.63 -6.36 -20.50
CA LEU A 96 8.41 -6.97 -21.59
C LEU A 96 9.20 -8.19 -21.09
N ALA A 97 9.82 -8.09 -19.92
CA ALA A 97 10.51 -9.22 -19.28
C ALA A 97 9.55 -10.39 -19.01
N LYS A 98 8.33 -10.12 -18.53
CA LYS A 98 7.27 -11.15 -18.35
C LYS A 98 6.89 -11.85 -19.65
N LEU A 99 6.79 -11.12 -20.75
CA LEU A 99 6.45 -11.72 -22.04
C LEU A 99 7.60 -12.55 -22.57
N ALA A 100 8.85 -12.10 -22.37
CA ALA A 100 10.03 -12.81 -22.83
C ALA A 100 10.39 -14.04 -21.98
N LEU A 101 10.12 -14.00 -20.68
CA LEU A 101 10.57 -14.99 -19.68
C LEU A 101 9.40 -15.51 -18.81
N ALA A 102 8.26 -15.76 -19.44
CA ALA A 102 7.00 -16.08 -18.74
C ALA A 102 7.05 -17.30 -17.80
N PHE A 103 8.00 -18.21 -18.02
CA PHE A 103 8.16 -19.45 -17.25
C PHE A 103 9.44 -19.47 -16.40
N ASP A 104 10.18 -18.37 -16.32
CA ASP A 104 11.42 -18.33 -15.55
C ASP A 104 11.11 -18.13 -14.05
N PRO A 105 11.36 -19.14 -13.19
CA PRO A 105 11.12 -19.01 -11.75
C PRO A 105 11.98 -17.93 -11.10
N ILE A 106 13.14 -17.58 -11.68
CA ILE A 106 14.01 -16.51 -11.19
C ILE A 106 13.36 -15.14 -11.40
N LEU A 107 12.66 -14.93 -12.52
CA LEU A 107 11.95 -13.68 -12.77
C LEU A 107 10.89 -13.41 -11.70
N HIS A 108 10.16 -14.45 -11.27
CA HIS A 108 9.18 -14.31 -10.18
C HIS A 108 9.82 -13.95 -8.84
N LEU A 109 11.01 -14.47 -8.55
CA LEU A 109 11.76 -14.11 -7.33
C LEU A 109 12.26 -12.67 -7.38
N VAL A 110 12.78 -12.22 -8.53
CA VAL A 110 13.23 -10.84 -8.73
C VAL A 110 12.05 -9.88 -8.62
N GLU A 111 10.90 -10.20 -9.20
CA GLU A 111 9.68 -9.39 -9.07
C GLU A 111 9.22 -9.27 -7.62
N ALA A 112 9.20 -10.39 -6.90
CA ALA A 112 8.87 -10.38 -5.49
C ALA A 112 9.86 -9.49 -4.72
N ALA A 113 11.17 -9.61 -4.97
CA ALA A 113 12.18 -8.77 -4.32
C ALA A 113 11.99 -7.28 -4.63
N VAL A 114 11.78 -6.91 -5.90
CA VAL A 114 11.53 -5.53 -6.32
C VAL A 114 10.26 -4.97 -5.67
N HIS A 115 9.19 -5.77 -5.59
CA HIS A 115 7.96 -5.34 -4.92
C HIS A 115 8.21 -5.03 -3.43
N ARG A 116 9.01 -5.85 -2.74
CA ARG A 116 9.32 -5.64 -1.32
C ARG A 116 10.08 -4.35 -1.09
N GLU A 117 11.08 -4.07 -1.91
CA GLU A 117 11.83 -2.81 -1.84
C GLU A 117 10.91 -1.61 -2.13
N ARG A 118 9.96 -1.74 -3.06
CA ARG A 118 8.99 -0.67 -3.34
C ARG A 118 8.06 -0.37 -2.15
N GLU A 119 7.65 -1.38 -1.39
CA GLU A 119 6.89 -1.16 -0.16
C GLU A 119 7.69 -0.38 0.87
N LEU A 120 8.98 -0.71 1.05
CA LEU A 120 9.87 0.02 1.97
C LEU A 120 10.10 1.47 1.54
N LEU A 121 10.27 1.72 0.23
CA LEU A 121 10.38 3.07 -0.31
C LEU A 121 9.08 3.87 -0.15
N ALA A 122 7.93 3.21 -0.30
CA ALA A 122 6.63 3.83 -0.06
C ALA A 122 6.43 4.17 1.43
N ASP A 123 6.85 3.29 2.35
CA ASP A 123 6.84 3.54 3.80
C ASP A 123 7.71 4.76 4.14
N GLN A 124 8.96 4.78 3.67
CA GLN A 124 9.88 5.92 3.88
C GLN A 124 9.31 7.23 3.34
N SER A 125 8.71 7.19 2.15
CA SER A 125 8.08 8.34 1.52
C SER A 125 6.88 8.82 2.35
N SER A 126 6.01 7.91 2.81
CA SER A 126 4.88 8.25 3.69
C SER A 126 5.36 8.95 4.96
N VAL A 127 6.38 8.40 5.64
CA VAL A 127 6.96 9.02 6.83
C VAL A 127 7.58 10.38 6.54
N LYS A 128 8.23 10.54 5.39
CA LYS A 128 8.80 11.83 4.98
C LYS A 128 7.74 12.93 4.90
N TYR A 129 6.53 12.65 4.40
CA TYR A 129 5.47 13.67 4.25
C TYR A 129 4.57 13.81 5.48
N THR A 130 4.37 12.73 6.24
CA THR A 130 3.46 12.73 7.40
C THR A 130 4.18 12.95 8.72
N GLN A 131 5.48 12.63 8.79
CA GLN A 131 6.31 12.64 10.00
C GLN A 131 5.74 11.71 11.10
N LYS A 132 5.01 10.64 10.70
CA LYS A 132 4.27 9.75 11.62
C LYS A 132 4.60 8.27 11.39
N PRO A 133 5.84 7.83 11.67
CA PRO A 133 6.26 6.44 11.43
C PRO A 133 5.47 5.41 12.24
N LEU A 134 5.22 5.69 13.53
CA LEU A 134 4.50 4.76 14.40
C LEU A 134 3.00 4.65 14.05
N ALA A 135 2.41 5.71 13.48
CA ALA A 135 1.03 5.65 12.99
C ALA A 135 0.93 4.69 11.80
N LEU A 136 1.88 4.77 10.86
CA LEU A 136 1.94 3.81 9.76
C LEU A 136 2.15 2.38 10.26
N ALA A 137 3.06 2.18 11.21
CA ALA A 137 3.33 0.86 11.79
C ALA A 137 2.09 0.26 12.47
N SER A 138 1.38 1.06 13.27
CA SER A 138 0.12 0.67 13.91
C SER A 138 -0.95 0.33 12.88
N ALA A 139 -1.10 1.14 11.83
CA ALA A 139 -2.03 0.88 10.74
C ALA A 139 -1.73 -0.44 10.03
N LEU A 140 -0.46 -0.72 9.70
CA LEU A 140 -0.04 -1.96 9.06
C LEU A 140 -0.35 -3.19 9.93
N LEU A 141 -0.15 -3.11 11.25
CA LEU A 141 -0.49 -4.18 12.17
C LEU A 141 -2.00 -4.42 12.24
N LYS A 142 -2.82 -3.38 12.22
CA LYS A 142 -4.29 -3.49 12.19
C LYS A 142 -4.80 -4.12 10.89
N VAL A 143 -4.22 -3.73 9.75
CA VAL A 143 -4.52 -4.35 8.46
C VAL A 143 -4.16 -5.82 8.49
N HIS A 144 -2.94 -6.14 8.94
CA HIS A 144 -2.44 -7.51 8.98
C HIS A 144 -3.27 -8.42 9.91
N SER A 145 -3.67 -7.93 11.08
CA SER A 145 -4.52 -8.69 12.00
C SER A 145 -5.91 -8.93 11.43
N ALA A 146 -6.52 -7.93 10.79
CA ALA A 146 -7.81 -8.07 10.11
C ALA A 146 -7.77 -9.12 8.97
N PHE A 147 -6.65 -9.23 8.25
CA PHE A 147 -6.45 -10.28 7.24
C PHE A 147 -6.30 -11.68 7.86
N GLN A 148 -5.60 -11.83 8.99
CA GLN A 148 -5.44 -13.13 9.66
C GLN A 148 -6.74 -13.65 10.27
N SER A 149 -7.62 -12.76 10.75
CA SER A 149 -8.92 -13.14 11.32
C SER A 149 -9.96 -13.58 10.30
N ARG A 150 -9.72 -13.39 8.99
CA ARG A 150 -10.55 -13.98 7.93
C ARG A 150 -10.18 -15.46 7.79
N SER A 151 -10.98 -16.35 8.38
CA SER A 151 -10.84 -17.81 8.24
C SER A 151 -10.65 -18.20 6.76
N PRO A 152 -9.69 -19.08 6.43
CA PRO A 152 -9.60 -19.63 5.08
C PRO A 152 -10.91 -20.37 4.78
N GLY A 153 -11.63 -19.94 3.73
CA GLY A 153 -12.84 -20.62 3.30
C GLY A 153 -12.57 -22.09 2.92
N PRO A 154 -13.61 -22.95 2.88
CA PRO A 154 -13.47 -24.33 2.46
C PRO A 154 -12.95 -24.36 1.01
N GLY A 155 -11.73 -24.86 0.81
CA GLY A 155 -11.04 -24.83 -0.50
C GLY A 155 -9.60 -24.30 -0.44
N ALA A 156 -9.20 -23.64 0.66
CA ALA A 156 -7.81 -23.25 0.90
C ALA A 156 -6.89 -24.43 1.32
N GLY A 157 -7.41 -25.66 1.33
CA GLY A 157 -6.70 -26.89 1.70
C GLY A 157 -5.87 -27.55 0.60
N LEU A 158 -5.81 -26.97 -0.61
CA LEU A 158 -4.95 -27.47 -1.70
C LEU A 158 -3.52 -26.87 -1.68
N PHE A 159 -3.08 -26.32 -0.55
CA PHE A 159 -1.68 -26.05 -0.30
C PHE A 159 -1.21 -26.90 0.88
N VAL A 160 -0.75 -28.09 0.50
CA VAL A 160 -0.25 -29.18 1.35
C VAL A 160 0.80 -28.64 2.35
N GLY A 161 0.69 -29.13 3.57
CA GLY A 161 1.46 -28.68 4.72
C GLY A 161 2.98 -28.87 4.61
N HIS A 162 3.68 -27.99 5.30
CA HIS A 162 4.80 -28.28 6.17
C HIS A 162 4.93 -27.12 7.16
N LYS A 163 5.23 -27.42 8.42
CA LYS A 163 5.85 -26.44 9.33
C LYS A 163 7.19 -26.04 8.71
N ALA A 164 7.17 -25.09 7.81
CA ALA A 164 8.35 -24.49 7.21
C ALA A 164 8.00 -23.05 6.89
N LYS A 165 8.91 -22.15 7.25
CA LYS A 165 9.08 -20.82 6.67
C LYS A 165 9.21 -20.96 5.15
N GLY A 166 8.11 -21.22 4.45
CA GLY A 166 8.09 -21.51 3.02
C GLY A 166 8.24 -20.21 2.24
N LEU A 167 8.97 -20.27 1.12
CA LEU A 167 9.29 -19.21 0.17
C LEU A 167 8.09 -18.39 -0.39
N LEU A 168 6.88 -18.65 0.08
CA LEU A 168 5.59 -18.09 -0.35
C LEU A 168 4.72 -17.69 0.86
N SER A 169 5.30 -17.14 1.93
CA SER A 169 4.51 -16.31 2.84
C SER A 169 3.94 -15.17 2.01
N ARG A 170 2.61 -15.09 1.88
CA ARG A 170 1.97 -14.04 1.07
C ARG A 170 2.18 -12.62 1.60
N TYR A 171 2.89 -12.45 2.71
CA TYR A 171 3.54 -11.20 3.15
C TYR A 171 4.77 -11.54 4.01
N PRO A 172 6.00 -11.63 3.44
CA PRO A 172 7.22 -11.94 4.20
C PRO A 172 7.99 -10.69 4.68
N ASP A 173 7.44 -9.49 4.56
CA ASP A 173 8.20 -8.25 4.81
C ASP A 173 7.55 -7.31 5.83
N LEU A 174 6.48 -7.74 6.51
CA LEU A 174 5.86 -6.93 7.56
C LEU A 174 6.88 -6.59 8.65
N ASP A 175 7.62 -7.58 9.14
CA ASP A 175 8.64 -7.36 10.19
C ASP A 175 9.68 -6.32 9.77
N ARG A 176 10.14 -6.40 8.51
CA ARG A 176 11.13 -5.46 7.95
C ARG A 176 10.56 -4.05 7.85
N ARG A 177 9.30 -3.91 7.42
CA ARG A 177 8.59 -2.62 7.35
C ARG A 177 8.38 -2.03 8.75
N ILE A 178 7.94 -2.83 9.71
CA ILE A 178 7.74 -2.40 11.09
C ILE A 178 9.07 -1.98 11.73
N GLN A 179 10.14 -2.76 11.52
CA GLN A 179 11.47 -2.41 12.02
C GLN A 179 11.96 -1.09 11.44
N LEU A 180 11.85 -0.91 10.12
CA LEU A 180 12.18 0.34 9.44
C LEU A 180 11.44 1.53 10.08
N LEU A 181 10.13 1.40 10.32
CA LEU A 181 9.33 2.49 10.90
C LEU A 181 9.71 2.78 12.36
N ILE A 182 10.05 1.76 13.14
CA ILE A 182 10.57 1.93 14.50
C ILE A 182 11.91 2.68 14.45
N ASP A 183 12.82 2.27 13.58
CA ASP A 183 14.13 2.89 13.42
C ASP A 183 14.00 4.36 13.01
N MET A 184 13.17 4.67 12.00
CA MET A 184 12.86 6.05 11.61
C MET A 184 12.26 6.86 12.77
N SER A 185 11.39 6.25 13.59
CA SER A 185 10.87 6.92 14.78
C SER A 185 11.96 7.25 15.79
N HIS A 186 12.96 6.39 15.96
CA HIS A 186 14.08 6.66 16.86
C HIS A 186 14.98 7.77 16.31
N GLU A 187 15.30 7.74 15.02
CA GLU A 187 16.10 8.79 14.35
C GLU A 187 15.45 10.16 14.49
N MET A 188 14.14 10.26 14.25
CA MET A 188 13.38 11.51 14.40
C MET A 188 13.41 12.04 15.83
N LYS A 189 13.29 11.17 16.84
CA LYS A 189 13.38 11.57 18.26
C LYS A 189 14.77 12.11 18.61
N MET A 190 15.83 11.49 18.09
CA MET A 190 17.20 11.92 18.34
C MET A 190 17.50 13.29 17.71
N GLN A 191 16.90 13.61 16.56
CA GLN A 191 17.05 14.92 15.91
C GLN A 191 16.32 16.06 16.65
N THR A 192 15.30 15.75 17.46
CA THR A 192 14.53 16.74 18.23
C THR A 192 15.11 17.09 19.60
N ILE A 193 16.15 16.39 20.07
CA ILE A 193 16.81 16.70 21.35
C ILE A 193 17.96 17.67 21.06
N PRO A 194 17.89 18.95 21.44
CA PRO A 194 19.03 19.86 21.32
C PRO A 194 20.16 19.37 22.22
N ALA A 195 21.40 19.43 21.69
CA ALA A 195 22.63 19.08 22.40
C ALA A 195 22.90 20.00 23.60
#